data_AF-A0AAX3T5H5-F1
#
_entry.id   AF-A0AAX3T5H5-F1
#
_cell.length_a   1.000
_cell.length_b   1.000
_cell.length_c   1.000
_cell.angle_alpha   90.00
_cell.angle_beta   90.00
_cell.angle_gamma   90.00
#
_symmetry.space_group_name_H-M   'P 1'
#
loop_
_entity.id
_entity.type
_entity.pdbx_description
1 polymer ?
#
loop_
_entity_poly.entity_id
_entity_poly.type
_entity_poly.pdbx_seq_one_letter_code
_entity_poly.pdbx_strand_id
1 'polypeptide(L)'
;MTPHDPSEQFDPVDIAAAERLDDAISAVLDGRDVPNAPDPELELLAGGLRPDPPASTYVSVDRILHPAPAGRRRRRWSAAQVAAAALGAILIIHGVGNMIAGEWISASLGEPFKQHAMVDGGLAFIAVGAAIAVASTRRQWLPVAVIAGVPLGLVMGGRGLHEIGVFAWGAVAHGAVGVAALVLLVTYALGRRYSFGPDREGRV
;
A
#
# COMPACT_ATOMS: atom_id res chain seq x y z
N MET A 1 37.92 -44.96 1.90
CA MET A 1 37.58 -45.50 0.57
C MET A 1 37.08 -46.92 0.82
N THR A 2 35.77 -47.09 0.98
CA THR A 2 35.16 -48.39 1.22
C THR A 2 35.20 -49.23 -0.06
N PRO A 3 35.50 -50.53 0.00
CA PRO A 3 35.53 -51.37 -1.19
C PRO A 3 34.11 -51.51 -1.73
N HIS A 4 33.90 -51.30 -3.04
CA HIS A 4 32.67 -51.68 -3.71
C HIS A 4 32.55 -53.21 -3.66
N ASP A 5 31.44 -53.69 -3.09
CA ASP A 5 31.08 -55.10 -3.05
C ASP A 5 30.70 -55.55 -4.48
N PRO A 6 31.39 -56.53 -5.08
CA PRO A 6 31.14 -56.96 -6.45
C PRO A 6 29.80 -57.69 -6.66
N SER A 7 28.94 -57.80 -5.63
CA SER A 7 27.63 -58.47 -5.70
C SER A 7 26.42 -57.56 -5.98
N GLU A 8 26.58 -56.24 -6.10
CA GLU A 8 25.51 -55.37 -6.62
C GLU A 8 25.50 -55.40 -8.16
N GLN A 9 25.19 -56.56 -8.73
CA GLN A 9 24.78 -56.61 -10.14
C GLN A 9 23.37 -56.03 -10.23
N PHE A 10 23.24 -54.86 -10.86
CA PHE A 10 21.95 -54.28 -11.20
C PHE A 10 21.11 -55.30 -11.99
N ASP A 11 19.83 -55.40 -11.63
CA ASP A 11 18.90 -56.29 -12.31
C ASP A 11 18.86 -55.91 -13.80
N PRO A 12 19.05 -56.86 -14.75
CA PRO A 12 18.90 -56.59 -16.18
C PRO A 12 17.54 -55.97 -16.55
N VAL A 13 16.49 -56.19 -15.75
CA VAL A 13 15.19 -55.53 -15.93
C VAL A 13 15.27 -54.03 -15.65
N ASP A 14 16.00 -53.63 -14.61
CA ASP A 14 16.18 -52.22 -14.23
C ASP A 14 17.05 -51.48 -15.26
N ILE A 15 18.09 -52.15 -15.78
CA ILE A 15 18.92 -51.61 -16.86
C ILE A 15 18.07 -51.37 -18.11
N ALA A 16 17.26 -52.34 -18.52
CA ALA A 16 16.37 -52.20 -19.67
C ALA A 16 15.24 -51.16 -19.45
N ALA A 17 14.87 -50.89 -18.21
CA ALA A 17 13.93 -49.81 -17.89
C ALA A 17 14.59 -48.43 -17.98
N ALA A 18 15.83 -48.31 -17.49
CA ALA A 18 16.62 -47.08 -17.57
C ALA A 18 16.95 -46.69 -19.02
N GLU A 19 17.35 -47.66 -19.86
CA GLU A 19 17.62 -47.42 -21.28
C GLU A 19 16.37 -46.92 -22.02
N ARG A 20 15.20 -47.52 -21.74
CA ARG A 20 13.92 -47.05 -22.32
C ARG A 20 13.56 -45.63 -21.87
N LEU A 21 13.92 -45.25 -20.64
CA LEU A 21 13.69 -43.91 -20.14
C LEU A 21 14.62 -42.89 -20.81
N ASP A 22 15.90 -43.22 -20.99
CA ASP A 22 16.88 -42.37 -21.68
C ASP A 22 16.53 -42.17 -23.16
N ASP A 23 16.02 -43.22 -23.83
CA ASP A 23 15.51 -43.13 -25.19
C ASP A 23 14.29 -42.18 -25.28
N ALA A 24 13.37 -42.27 -24.31
CA ALA A 24 12.22 -41.38 -24.23
C ALA A 24 12.64 -39.92 -23.97
N ILE A 25 13.59 -39.69 -23.05
CA ILE A 25 14.13 -38.35 -22.78
C ILE A 25 14.78 -37.77 -24.04
N SER A 26 15.58 -38.58 -24.74
CA SER A 26 16.25 -38.17 -25.98
C SER A 26 15.23 -37.83 -27.08
N ALA A 27 14.16 -38.61 -27.23
CA ALA A 27 13.09 -38.31 -28.18
C ALA A 27 12.39 -36.98 -27.90
N VAL A 28 12.19 -36.63 -26.62
CA VAL A 28 11.62 -35.34 -26.20
C VAL A 28 12.58 -34.19 -26.48
N LEU A 29 13.86 -34.37 -26.15
CA LEU A 29 14.89 -33.34 -26.37
C LEU A 29 15.16 -33.09 -27.86
N ASP A 30 15.05 -34.11 -28.70
CA ASP A 30 15.15 -34.01 -30.17
C ASP A 30 13.87 -33.41 -30.81
N GLY A 31 12.83 -33.15 -30.02
CA GLY A 31 11.53 -32.67 -30.50
C GLY A 31 10.75 -33.69 -31.34
N ARG A 32 11.13 -34.97 -31.29
CA ARG A 32 10.45 -36.08 -31.95
C ARG A 32 9.24 -36.58 -31.16
N ASP A 33 9.17 -36.24 -29.87
CA ASP A 33 8.05 -36.49 -28.99
C ASP A 33 7.74 -35.25 -28.13
N VAL A 34 6.48 -34.99 -27.84
CA VAL A 34 6.03 -33.91 -26.96
C VAL A 34 5.11 -34.53 -25.92
N PRO A 35 5.62 -34.82 -24.70
CA PRO A 35 4.83 -35.44 -23.66
C PRO A 35 3.69 -34.50 -23.27
N ASN A 36 2.45 -35.01 -23.29
CA ASN A 36 1.23 -34.20 -23.14
C ASN A 36 1.04 -33.15 -24.24
N ALA A 37 1.46 -33.45 -25.48
CA ALA A 37 1.07 -32.66 -26.63
C ALA A 37 -0.45 -32.43 -26.57
N PRO A 38 -0.89 -31.17 -26.50
CA PRO A 38 -2.32 -30.88 -26.46
C PRO A 38 -2.94 -31.45 -27.73
N ASP A 39 -4.02 -32.21 -27.56
CA ASP A 39 -4.73 -32.81 -28.69
C ASP A 39 -5.16 -31.69 -29.64
N PRO A 40 -4.71 -31.69 -30.91
CA PRO A 40 -4.99 -30.61 -31.86
C PRO A 40 -6.49 -30.46 -32.11
N GLU A 41 -7.28 -31.52 -31.93
CA GLU A 41 -8.73 -31.48 -32.01
C GLU A 41 -9.33 -30.77 -30.79
N LEU A 42 -8.81 -31.02 -29.59
CA LEU A 42 -9.20 -30.29 -28.37
C LEU A 42 -8.77 -28.82 -28.40
N GLU A 43 -7.61 -28.49 -28.99
CA GLU A 43 -7.20 -27.10 -29.20
C GLU A 43 -8.10 -26.38 -30.19
N LEU A 44 -8.51 -27.04 -31.27
CA LEU A 44 -9.47 -26.50 -32.23
C LEU A 44 -10.86 -26.29 -31.60
N LEU A 45 -11.32 -27.24 -30.78
CA LEU A 45 -12.58 -27.13 -30.03
C LEU A 45 -12.52 -26.03 -28.97
N ALA A 46 -11.42 -25.93 -28.22
CA ALA A 46 -11.22 -24.88 -27.22
C ALA A 46 -11.02 -23.49 -27.84
N GLY A 47 -10.41 -23.43 -29.03
CA GLY A 47 -10.25 -22.21 -29.82
C GLY A 47 -11.57 -21.74 -30.43
N GLY A 48 -12.41 -22.66 -30.93
CA GLY A 48 -13.71 -22.35 -31.53
C GLY A 48 -14.78 -21.90 -30.51
N LEU A 49 -14.63 -22.26 -29.24
CA LEU A 49 -15.54 -21.88 -28.15
C LEU A 49 -15.05 -20.66 -27.34
N ARG A 50 -13.86 -20.13 -27.63
CA ARG A 50 -13.35 -18.96 -26.92
C ARG A 50 -14.01 -17.69 -27.48
N PRO A 51 -14.73 -16.93 -26.65
CA PRO A 51 -15.14 -15.58 -27.03
C PRO A 51 -13.89 -14.75 -27.29
N ASP A 52 -13.89 -13.93 -28.34
CA ASP A 52 -12.83 -12.95 -28.55
C ASP A 52 -12.70 -12.08 -27.29
N PRO A 53 -11.55 -12.11 -26.61
CA PRO A 53 -11.40 -11.33 -25.40
C PRO A 53 -11.53 -9.85 -25.75
N PRO A 54 -12.23 -9.05 -24.93
CA PRO A 54 -12.39 -7.63 -25.21
C PRO A 54 -11.02 -6.96 -25.25
N ALA A 55 -10.89 -5.89 -26.05
CA ALA A 55 -9.64 -5.15 -26.23
C ALA A 55 -9.00 -4.72 -24.89
N SER A 56 -9.80 -4.49 -23.86
CA SER A 56 -9.36 -4.19 -22.48
C SER A 56 -8.53 -5.31 -21.84
N THR A 57 -8.78 -6.57 -22.20
CA THR A 57 -8.02 -7.74 -21.72
C THR A 57 -6.61 -7.73 -22.32
N TYR A 58 -6.49 -7.49 -23.62
CA TYR A 58 -5.20 -7.35 -24.29
C TYR A 58 -4.39 -6.18 -23.73
N VAL A 59 -5.01 -5.02 -23.51
CA VAL A 59 -4.36 -3.86 -22.87
C VAL A 59 -3.91 -4.16 -21.44
N SER A 60 -4.67 -4.97 -20.70
CA SER A 60 -4.30 -5.36 -19.33
C SER A 60 -3.12 -6.34 -19.32
N VAL A 61 -3.11 -7.32 -20.22
CA VAL A 61 -2.01 -8.27 -20.40
C VAL A 61 -0.76 -7.56 -20.91
N ASP A 62 -0.90 -6.66 -21.87
CA ASP A 62 0.20 -5.84 -22.41
C ASP A 62 0.85 -4.99 -21.31
N ARG A 63 0.06 -4.42 -20.39
CA ARG A 63 0.57 -3.69 -19.23
C ARG A 63 1.33 -4.57 -18.22
N ILE A 64 0.97 -5.86 -18.13
CA ILE A 64 1.63 -6.83 -17.24
C ILE A 64 2.93 -7.34 -17.88
N LEU A 65 2.92 -7.63 -19.18
CA LEU A 65 4.05 -8.18 -19.94
C LEU A 65 5.08 -7.12 -20.30
N HIS A 66 4.61 -5.91 -20.56
CA HIS A 66 5.43 -4.72 -20.79
C HIS A 66 5.15 -3.70 -19.70
N PRO A 67 5.58 -3.98 -18.45
CA PRO A 67 5.57 -2.95 -17.44
C PRO A 67 6.47 -1.84 -17.99
N ALA A 68 5.86 -0.71 -18.37
CA ALA A 68 6.60 0.43 -18.89
C ALA A 68 7.80 0.65 -17.96
N PRO A 69 9.03 0.76 -18.49
CA PRO A 69 10.20 0.87 -17.64
C PRO A 69 9.93 1.99 -16.66
N ALA A 70 10.08 1.70 -15.37
CA ALA A 70 9.90 2.65 -14.28
C ALA A 70 11.00 3.72 -14.35
N GLY A 71 11.07 4.43 -15.47
CA GLY A 71 11.99 5.50 -15.75
C GLY A 71 11.62 6.63 -14.84
N ARG A 72 12.31 6.70 -13.68
CA ARG A 72 12.53 7.88 -12.83
C ARG A 72 11.48 8.98 -12.99
N ARG A 73 10.19 8.65 -12.90
CA ARG A 73 9.16 9.66 -12.68
C ARG A 73 9.52 10.18 -11.31
N ARG A 74 10.12 11.39 -11.25
CA ARG A 74 10.31 12.15 -10.01
C ARG A 74 9.10 11.84 -9.15
N ARG A 75 9.32 11.22 -8.00
CA ARG A 75 8.25 10.69 -7.14
C ARG A 75 7.41 11.88 -6.68
N ARG A 76 6.46 12.30 -7.52
CA ARG A 76 5.60 13.45 -7.27
C ARG A 76 4.59 12.98 -6.25
N TRP A 77 4.72 13.49 -5.03
CA TRP A 77 3.77 13.25 -3.98
C TRP A 77 2.40 13.72 -4.45
N SER A 78 1.37 12.91 -4.21
CA SER A 78 0.00 13.37 -4.42
C SER A 78 -0.36 14.45 -3.39
N ALA A 79 -1.36 15.29 -3.69
CA ALA A 79 -1.86 16.29 -2.75
C ALA A 79 -2.25 15.65 -1.40
N ALA A 80 -2.85 14.45 -1.42
CA ALA A 80 -3.17 13.69 -0.20
C ALA A 80 -1.94 13.27 0.60
N GLN A 81 -0.81 12.93 -0.04
CA GLN A 81 0.43 12.63 0.67
C GLN A 81 1.04 13.88 1.30
N VAL A 82 1.02 15.01 0.60
CA VAL A 82 1.48 16.29 1.16
C VAL A 82 0.61 16.69 2.36
N ALA A 83 -0.72 16.58 2.22
CA ALA A 83 -1.66 16.86 3.30
C ALA A 83 -1.45 15.93 4.51
N ALA A 84 -1.25 14.63 4.29
CA ALA A 84 -0.96 13.68 5.35
C ALA A 84 0.36 14.03 6.08
N ALA A 85 1.42 14.33 5.33
CA ALA A 85 2.70 14.71 5.93
C ALA A 85 2.60 16.02 6.72
N ALA A 86 1.87 17.01 6.20
CA ALA A 86 1.60 18.25 6.92
C ALA A 86 0.84 17.99 8.23
N LEU A 87 -0.24 17.19 8.18
CA LEU A 87 -1.00 16.81 9.38
C LEU A 87 -0.11 16.08 10.40
N GLY A 88 0.71 15.13 9.95
CA GLY A 88 1.65 14.41 10.80
C GLY A 88 2.67 15.34 11.47
N ALA A 89 3.25 16.28 10.71
CA ALA A 89 4.18 17.26 11.23
C ALA A 89 3.52 18.20 12.26
N ILE A 90 2.31 18.69 11.98
CA ILE A 90 1.56 19.55 12.90
C ILE A 90 1.30 18.81 14.21
N LEU A 91 0.89 17.54 14.17
CA LEU A 91 0.64 16.74 15.38
C LEU A 91 1.91 16.51 16.20
N ILE A 92 3.05 16.25 15.54
CA ILE A 92 4.34 16.13 16.24
C ILE A 92 4.70 17.45 16.94
N ILE A 93 4.60 18.58 16.23
CA ILE A 93 4.86 19.91 16.80
C ILE A 93 3.91 20.19 17.96
N HIS A 94 2.64 19.82 17.83
CA HIS A 94 1.64 19.97 18.87
C HIS A 94 1.99 19.16 20.11
N GLY A 95 2.42 17.90 19.94
CA GLY A 95 2.84 17.05 21.04
C GLY A 95 4.08 17.56 21.76
N VAL A 96 5.09 18.03 21.01
CA VAL A 96 6.28 18.67 21.58
C VAL A 96 5.90 19.96 22.32
N GLY A 97 5.05 20.79 21.73
CA GLY A 97 4.54 22.00 22.36
C GLY A 97 3.82 21.72 23.68
N ASN A 98 3.02 20.65 23.74
CA ASN A 98 2.32 20.25 24.96
C ASN A 98 3.28 19.90 26.10
N MET A 99 4.42 19.27 25.78
CA MET A 99 5.43 18.89 26.77
C MET A 99 6.25 20.08 27.26
N ILE A 100 6.59 21.03 26.38
CA ILE A 100 7.45 22.17 26.72
C ILE A 100 6.65 23.32 27.33
N ALA A 101 5.46 23.60 26.80
CA ALA A 101 4.67 24.78 27.16
C ALA A 101 3.48 24.43 28.07
N GLY A 102 3.36 23.19 28.55
CA GLY A 102 2.20 22.73 29.34
C GLY A 102 1.93 23.56 30.59
N GLU A 103 2.98 23.99 31.30
CA GLU A 103 2.86 24.85 32.49
C GLU A 103 2.28 26.21 32.13
N TRP A 104 2.83 26.86 31.09
CA TRP A 104 2.32 28.12 30.57
C TRP A 104 0.88 28.01 30.07
N ILE A 105 0.52 26.92 29.40
CA ILE A 105 -0.85 26.63 28.94
C ILE A 105 -1.79 26.53 30.15
N SER A 106 -1.42 25.76 31.17
CA SER A 106 -2.25 25.58 32.36
C SER A 106 -2.46 26.88 33.13
N ALA A 107 -1.40 27.70 33.27
CA ALA A 107 -1.49 29.02 33.88
C ALA A 107 -2.40 29.96 33.08
N SER A 108 -2.33 29.91 31.74
CA SER A 108 -3.16 30.73 30.85
C SER A 108 -4.65 30.33 30.88
N LEU A 109 -4.95 29.06 31.14
CA LEU A 109 -6.32 28.53 31.25
C LEU A 109 -6.90 28.61 32.67
N GLY A 110 -6.09 29.00 33.67
CA GLY A 110 -6.49 29.00 35.07
C GLY A 110 -6.70 27.60 35.64
N GLU A 111 -6.13 26.57 34.99
CA GLU A 111 -6.28 25.18 35.40
C GLU A 111 -5.05 24.70 36.19
N PRO A 112 -5.23 23.79 37.16
CA PRO A 112 -4.10 23.22 37.90
C PRO A 112 -3.20 22.43 36.94
N PHE A 113 -1.90 22.71 36.98
CA PHE A 113 -0.92 22.05 36.13
C PHE A 113 -0.84 20.54 36.42
N LYS A 114 -1.04 19.72 35.39
CA LYS A 114 -0.93 18.26 35.45
C LYS A 114 0.14 17.77 34.48
N GLN A 115 1.39 17.77 34.92
CA GLN A 115 2.55 17.40 34.09
C GLN A 115 2.40 16.05 33.38
N HIS A 116 1.88 15.02 34.07
CA HIS A 116 1.72 13.69 33.49
C HIS A 116 0.72 13.68 32.34
N ALA A 117 -0.41 14.38 32.47
CA ALA A 117 -1.39 14.51 31.40
C ALA A 117 -0.82 15.24 30.17
N MET A 118 0.03 16.26 30.41
CA MET A 118 0.71 16.99 29.34
C MET A 118 1.75 16.14 28.61
N VAL A 119 2.51 15.33 29.36
CA VAL A 119 3.50 14.40 28.80
C VAL A 119 2.82 13.26 28.04
N ASP A 120 1.83 12.59 28.63
CA ASP A 120 1.13 11.46 28.00
C ASP A 120 0.35 11.90 26.77
N GLY A 121 -0.35 13.02 26.85
CA GLY A 121 -1.04 13.62 25.70
C GLY A 121 -0.05 14.06 24.61
N GLY A 122 1.09 14.65 25.01
CA GLY A 122 2.15 15.06 24.08
C GLY A 122 2.74 13.87 23.31
N LEU A 123 3.05 12.79 24.03
CA LEU A 123 3.55 11.54 23.44
C LEU A 123 2.51 10.90 22.51
N ALA A 124 1.23 10.92 22.87
CA ALA A 124 0.16 10.41 22.02
C ALA A 124 0.08 11.18 20.68
N PHE A 125 0.18 12.52 20.71
CA PHE A 125 0.20 13.31 19.46
C PHE A 125 1.43 13.03 18.62
N ILE A 126 2.60 12.88 19.23
CA ILE A 126 3.84 12.52 18.51
C ILE A 126 3.69 11.15 17.86
N ALA A 127 3.16 10.16 18.58
CA ALA A 127 2.99 8.81 18.07
C ALA A 127 2.03 8.76 16.88
N VAL A 128 0.86 9.38 17.00
CA VAL A 128 -0.11 9.47 15.89
C VAL A 128 0.46 10.26 14.72
N GLY A 129 1.12 11.39 14.99
CA GLY A 129 1.75 12.21 13.96
C GLY A 129 2.85 11.46 13.20
N ALA A 130 3.69 10.69 13.91
CA ALA A 130 4.72 9.84 13.31
C ALA A 130 4.11 8.72 12.44
N ALA A 131 3.05 8.06 12.92
CA ALA A 131 2.35 7.04 12.15
C ALA A 131 1.76 7.61 10.84
N ILE A 132 1.15 8.79 10.89
CA ILE A 132 0.61 9.50 9.73
C ILE A 132 1.74 9.92 8.77
N ALA A 133 2.85 10.44 9.30
CA ALA A 133 4.01 10.83 8.49
C ALA A 133 4.60 9.62 7.76
N VAL A 134 4.75 8.47 8.42
CA VAL A 134 5.20 7.21 7.80
C VAL A 134 4.20 6.75 6.74
N ALA A 135 2.90 6.78 7.04
CA ALA A 135 1.84 6.41 6.11
C ALA A 135 1.81 7.32 4.86
N SER A 136 2.16 8.60 4.99
CA SER A 136 2.25 9.54 3.86
C SER A 136 3.31 9.15 2.83
N THR A 137 4.33 8.39 3.25
CA THR A 137 5.45 8.06 2.37
C THR A 137 4.99 7.23 1.18
N ARG A 138 3.98 6.38 1.30
CA ARG A 138 3.53 5.46 0.25
C ARG A 138 2.03 5.58 0.03
N ARG A 139 1.59 5.74 -1.23
CA ARG A 139 0.16 5.92 -1.56
C ARG A 139 -0.76 4.82 -1.00
N GLN A 140 -0.30 3.56 -1.00
CA GLN A 140 -1.07 2.43 -0.47
C GLN A 140 -1.37 2.55 1.04
N TRP A 141 -0.60 3.36 1.79
CA TRP A 141 -0.78 3.57 3.23
C TRP A 141 -1.60 4.83 3.54
N LEU A 142 -1.99 5.63 2.55
CA LEU A 142 -2.85 6.81 2.76
C LEU A 142 -4.16 6.53 3.53
N PRO A 143 -4.84 5.38 3.36
CA PRO A 143 -6.01 5.07 4.17
C PRO A 143 -5.71 5.06 5.68
N VAL A 144 -4.51 4.61 6.08
CA VAL A 144 -4.08 4.61 7.48
C VAL A 144 -3.94 6.04 8.00
N ALA A 145 -3.33 6.94 7.21
CA ALA A 145 -3.23 8.35 7.56
C ALA A 145 -4.62 9.00 7.73
N VAL A 146 -5.58 8.64 6.87
CA VAL A 146 -6.96 9.15 6.95
C VAL A 146 -7.66 8.63 8.21
N ILE A 147 -7.62 7.32 8.47
CA ILE A 147 -8.29 6.69 9.61
C ILE A 147 -7.71 7.20 10.93
N ALA A 148 -6.39 7.33 11.03
CA ALA A 148 -5.73 7.81 12.25
C ALA A 148 -5.88 9.33 12.44
N GLY A 149 -5.71 10.10 11.36
CA GLY A 149 -5.58 11.56 11.43
C GLY A 149 -6.89 12.33 11.35
N VAL A 150 -7.84 11.91 10.52
CA VAL A 150 -9.05 12.70 10.25
C VAL A 150 -9.97 12.77 11.46
N PRO A 151 -10.34 11.67 12.15
CA PRO A 151 -11.21 11.74 13.33
C PRO A 151 -10.61 12.63 14.42
N LEU A 152 -9.32 12.42 14.73
CA LEU A 152 -8.61 13.22 15.72
C LEU A 152 -8.58 14.70 15.33
N GLY A 153 -8.24 14.99 14.08
CA GLY A 153 -8.15 16.37 13.62
C GLY A 153 -9.49 17.09 13.57
N LEU A 154 -10.60 16.40 13.27
CA LEU A 154 -11.93 17.00 13.35
C LEU A 154 -12.33 17.34 14.79
N VAL A 155 -12.04 16.45 15.76
CA VAL A 155 -12.26 16.72 17.19
C VAL A 155 -11.46 17.94 17.64
N MET A 156 -10.19 18.02 17.25
CA MET A 156 -9.34 19.17 17.55
C MET A 156 -9.86 20.44 16.86
N GLY A 157 -10.19 20.39 15.57
CA GLY A 157 -10.76 21.54 14.86
C GLY A 157 -12.03 22.08 15.54
N GLY A 158 -12.89 21.19 16.03
CA GLY A 158 -14.07 21.56 16.83
C GLY A 158 -13.70 22.28 18.13
N ARG A 159 -12.68 21.81 18.85
CA ARG A 159 -12.14 22.52 20.03
C ARG A 159 -11.58 23.89 19.67
N GLY A 160 -10.81 23.98 18.59
CA GLY A 160 -10.22 25.24 18.14
C GLY A 160 -11.27 26.31 17.86
N LEU A 161 -12.42 25.92 17.29
CA LEU A 161 -13.57 26.82 17.12
C LEU A 161 -14.16 27.30 18.45
N HIS A 162 -14.23 26.43 19.46
CA HIS A 162 -14.74 26.78 20.78
C HIS A 162 -13.78 27.70 21.56
N GLU A 163 -12.49 27.61 21.28
CA GLU A 163 -11.46 28.41 21.94
C GLU A 163 -11.30 29.82 21.35
N ILE A 164 -12.00 30.13 20.25
CA ILE A 164 -12.02 31.48 19.66
C ILE A 164 -12.54 32.48 20.69
N GLY A 165 -11.69 33.42 21.09
CA GLY A 165 -12.01 34.44 22.08
C GLY A 165 -11.70 34.06 23.53
N VAL A 166 -11.32 32.81 23.80
CA VAL A 166 -10.92 32.34 25.14
C VAL A 166 -9.41 32.10 25.21
N PHE A 167 -8.85 31.44 24.19
CA PHE A 167 -7.42 31.14 24.13
C PHE A 167 -6.93 31.12 22.68
N ALA A 168 -6.42 32.27 22.21
CA ALA A 168 -6.04 32.47 20.81
C ALA A 168 -5.00 31.44 20.31
N TRP A 169 -4.04 31.06 21.16
CA TRP A 169 -3.02 30.07 20.81
C TRP A 169 -3.64 28.68 20.61
N GLY A 170 -4.53 28.26 21.50
CA GLY A 170 -5.26 26.99 21.35
C GLY A 170 -6.15 26.98 20.12
N ALA A 171 -6.89 28.06 19.87
CA ALA A 171 -7.74 28.21 18.70
C ALA A 171 -6.94 28.02 17.39
N VAL A 172 -5.75 28.64 17.29
CA VAL A 172 -4.87 28.48 16.13
C VAL A 172 -4.31 27.06 16.07
N ALA A 173 -3.79 26.53 17.18
CA ALA A 173 -3.15 25.22 17.20
C ALA A 173 -4.13 24.09 16.85
N HIS A 174 -5.27 24.04 17.53
CA HIS A 174 -6.32 23.06 17.29
C HIS A 174 -7.01 23.27 15.92
N GLY A 175 -7.25 24.53 15.54
CA GLY A 175 -7.80 24.88 14.23
C GLY A 175 -6.89 24.44 13.08
N ALA A 176 -5.57 24.61 13.19
CA ALA A 176 -4.62 24.16 12.18
C ALA A 176 -4.65 22.64 11.97
N VAL A 177 -4.76 21.86 13.06
CA VAL A 177 -4.93 20.40 12.97
C VAL A 177 -6.23 20.06 12.23
N GLY A 178 -7.34 20.74 12.56
CA GLY A 178 -8.63 20.53 11.91
C GLY A 178 -8.63 20.86 10.42
N VAL A 179 -8.02 21.98 10.04
CA VAL A 179 -7.88 22.37 8.63
C VAL A 179 -7.02 21.35 7.88
N ALA A 180 -5.90 20.91 8.45
CA ALA A 180 -5.05 19.90 7.82
C ALA A 180 -5.78 18.56 7.63
N ALA A 181 -6.59 18.14 8.61
CA ALA A 181 -7.43 16.94 8.51
C ALA A 181 -8.50 17.06 7.41
N LEU A 182 -9.17 18.21 7.30
CA LEU A 182 -10.14 18.47 6.22
C LEU A 182 -9.47 18.43 4.84
N VAL A 183 -8.31 19.07 4.70
CA VAL A 183 -7.54 19.06 3.44
C VAL A 183 -7.13 17.63 3.08
N LEU A 184 -6.66 16.83 4.05
CA LEU A 184 -6.36 15.41 3.83
C LEU A 184 -7.61 14.64 3.38
N LEU A 185 -8.73 14.79 4.06
CA LEU A 185 -9.98 14.11 3.72
C LEU A 185 -10.46 14.47 2.30
N VAL A 186 -10.48 15.75 1.96
CA VAL A 186 -10.94 16.26 0.66
C VAL A 186 -10.02 15.77 -0.45
N THR A 187 -8.70 15.93 -0.30
CA THR A 187 -7.73 15.51 -1.33
C THR A 187 -7.73 14.00 -1.52
N TYR A 188 -7.92 13.22 -0.44
CA TYR A 188 -8.07 11.77 -0.52
C TYR A 188 -9.38 11.37 -1.23
N ALA A 189 -10.50 11.99 -0.86
CA ALA A 189 -11.80 11.70 -1.47
C ALA A 189 -11.84 12.05 -2.96
N LEU A 190 -11.30 13.21 -3.34
CA LEU A 190 -11.17 13.61 -4.75
C LEU A 190 -10.27 12.65 -5.50
N GLY A 191 -9.08 12.32 -4.96
CA GLY A 191 -8.15 11.38 -5.59
C GLY A 191 -8.75 9.99 -5.80
N ARG A 192 -9.58 9.52 -4.85
CA ARG A 192 -10.33 8.27 -4.98
C ARG A 192 -11.38 8.36 -6.08
N ARG A 193 -12.21 9.41 -6.10
CA ARG A 193 -13.28 9.59 -7.10
C ARG A 193 -12.75 9.62 -8.54
N TYR A 194 -11.60 10.24 -8.80
CA TYR A 194 -11.01 10.27 -10.14
C TYR A 194 -10.31 8.97 -10.54
N SER A 195 -9.94 8.12 -9.57
CA SER A 195 -9.35 6.81 -9.84
C SER A 195 -10.41 5.72 -10.08
N PHE A 196 -11.66 5.97 -9.65
CA PHE A 196 -12.82 5.08 -9.82
C PHE A 196 -13.88 5.67 -10.78
N GLY A 197 -13.54 6.69 -11.56
CA GLY A 197 -14.47 7.24 -12.56
C GLY A 197 -14.80 6.15 -13.58
N PRO A 198 -16.09 5.89 -13.88
CA PRO A 198 -16.46 4.90 -14.88
C PRO A 198 -15.82 5.30 -16.21
N ASP A 199 -15.11 4.35 -16.83
CA ASP A 199 -14.68 4.48 -18.22
C ASP A 199 -15.90 4.92 -19.03
N ARG A 200 -15.88 6.18 -19.47
CA ARG A 200 -16.88 6.76 -20.36
C ARG A 200 -16.65 6.20 -21.76
N GLU A 201 -16.82 4.89 -21.89
CA GLU A 201 -16.89 4.15 -23.15
C GLU A 201 -18.01 3.12 -23.06
N GLY A 202 -19.16 3.59 -22.59
CA GLY A 202 -20.45 3.12 -23.09
C GLY A 202 -20.79 3.89 -24.35
N ARG A 203 -20.37 3.40 -25.52
CA ARG A 203 -21.06 3.68 -26.78
C ARG A 203 -21.55 2.35 -27.33
N VAL A 204 -22.88 2.26 -27.40
CA VAL A 204 -23.63 1.38 -28.30
C VAL A 204 -23.15 1.60 -29.72
#